data_AF-A0A2T7P266-F1
#
_entry.id   AF-A0A2T7P266-F1
#
_cell.length_a   1.000
_cell.length_b   1.000
_cell.length_c   1.000
_cell.angle_alpha   90.00
_cell.angle_beta   90.00
_cell.angle_gamma   90.00
#
_symmetry.space_group_name_H-M   'P 1'
#
loop_
_entity.id
_entity.type
_entity.pdbx_description
1 polymer ?
#
loop_
_entity_poly.entity_id
_entity_poly.type
_entity_poly.pdbx_seq_one_letter_code
_entity_poly.pdbx_strand_id
1 'polypeptide(L)'
;MTTMAARWRCCQSRRQQRLCVCLFAGDSMKIHNKMAFTTYDQDNDRKKVNCAKESHGGWWYNSCHHANLNGRYKEDGTEGTDGINWLEPTDISTSFFFTEMRIRPNP
;
A
#
# COMPACT_ATOMS: atom_id res chain seq x y z
N MET A 1 3.13 2.02 -22.99
CA MET A 1 3.75 2.13 -21.65
C MET A 1 2.97 3.18 -20.87
N THR A 2 1.91 2.77 -20.17
CA THR A 2 1.06 3.70 -19.42
C THR A 2 1.71 3.92 -18.07
N THR A 3 2.29 5.10 -17.85
CA THR A 3 2.66 5.57 -16.52
C THR A 3 1.36 5.67 -15.71
N MET A 4 1.15 4.75 -14.78
CA MET A 4 0.08 4.86 -13.79
C MET A 4 0.40 6.04 -12.87
N ALA A 5 -0.05 7.23 -13.24
CA ALA A 5 -0.12 8.35 -12.31
C ALA A 5 -1.30 8.11 -11.37
N ALA A 6 -1.10 7.26 -10.36
CA ALA A 6 -2.07 7.06 -9.30
C ALA A 6 -1.99 8.27 -8.36
N ARG A 7 -3.04 9.10 -8.35
CA ARG A 7 -3.24 10.11 -7.29
C ARG A 7 -3.88 9.40 -6.09
N TRP A 8 -3.06 9.09 -5.10
CA TRP A 8 -3.48 8.43 -3.87
C TRP A 8 -4.29 9.41 -3.00
N ARG A 9 -5.47 9.00 -2.56
CA ARG A 9 -6.25 9.69 -1.52
C ARG A 9 -6.45 8.70 -0.38
N CYS A 10 -5.78 8.92 0.74
CA CYS A 10 -6.10 8.19 1.97
C CYS A 10 -7.26 8.91 2.68
N CYS A 11 -8.33 8.19 3.02
CA CYS A 11 -9.46 8.70 3.78
C CYS A 11 -9.62 7.85 5.03
N GLN A 12 -9.14 8.33 6.18
CA GLN A 12 -9.47 7.73 7.47
C GLN A 12 -10.63 8.50 8.13
N SER A 13 -11.81 7.88 8.19
CA SER A 13 -12.68 7.88 9.39
C SER A 13 -14.12 7.43 9.09
N ARG A 14 -14.61 6.48 9.90
CA ARG A 14 -16.04 6.24 10.17
C ARG A 14 -16.42 6.95 11.48
N ARG A 15 -16.79 8.23 11.43
CA ARG A 15 -17.81 8.89 12.29
C ARG A 15 -17.77 10.42 12.08
N GLN A 16 -18.87 10.93 11.52
CA GLN A 16 -19.41 12.31 11.56
C GLN A 16 -18.46 13.50 11.34
N GLN A 17 -18.65 14.15 10.18
CA GLN A 17 -18.62 15.60 9.95
C GLN A 17 -17.50 16.42 10.63
N ARG A 18 -16.25 15.94 10.57
CA ARG A 18 -15.08 16.82 10.73
C ARG A 18 -14.16 16.64 9.54
N LEU A 19 -13.70 17.79 9.04
CA LEU A 19 -12.86 18.02 7.87
C LEU A 19 -11.98 16.80 7.52
N CYS A 20 -12.20 16.20 6.35
CA CYS A 20 -11.22 15.29 5.75
C CYS A 20 -10.06 16.16 5.29
N VAL A 21 -9.15 16.49 6.21
CA VAL A 21 -7.86 17.07 5.84
C VAL A 21 -7.24 16.00 4.95
N CYS A 22 -7.10 16.31 3.66
CA CYS A 22 -6.21 15.57 2.79
C CYS A 22 -4.80 15.84 3.33
N LEU A 23 -4.43 15.18 4.44
CA LEU A 23 -3.05 15.07 4.84
C LEU A 23 -2.36 14.50 3.62
N PHE A 24 -1.35 15.18 3.11
CA PHE A 24 -0.56 14.69 2.00
C PHE A 24 -0.10 13.29 2.39
N ALA A 25 -0.67 12.26 1.77
CA ALA A 25 -0.39 10.87 2.09
C ALA A 25 0.99 10.45 1.54
N GLY A 26 1.96 11.37 1.45
CA GLY A 26 3.23 11.14 0.77
C GLY A 26 3.11 10.48 -0.62
N ASP A 27 4.23 9.99 -1.13
CA ASP A 27 4.27 9.14 -2.33
C ASP A 27 4.96 7.81 -2.00
N SER A 28 4.29 7.00 -1.17
CA SER A 28 4.76 5.65 -0.82
C SER A 28 4.79 4.69 -2.01
N MET A 29 4.26 5.07 -3.17
CA MET A 29 4.19 4.23 -4.37
C MET A 29 5.34 4.44 -5.35
N LYS A 30 6.17 5.47 -5.10
CA LYS A 30 7.34 5.77 -5.92
C LYS A 30 8.28 4.58 -6.11
N ILE A 31 8.53 3.79 -5.06
CA ILE A 31 9.47 2.65 -5.12
C ILE A 31 8.91 1.43 -5.86
N HIS A 32 7.59 1.39 -6.05
CA HIS A 32 6.86 0.31 -6.70
C HIS A 32 6.76 0.53 -8.21
N ASN A 33 7.08 1.75 -8.68
CA ASN A 33 7.02 2.08 -10.10
C ASN A 33 8.00 1.21 -10.91
N LYS A 34 7.49 0.66 -12.02
CA LYS A 34 8.20 -0.29 -12.91
C LYS A 34 8.57 -1.63 -12.28
N MET A 35 8.07 -1.97 -11.10
CA MET A 35 8.22 -3.31 -10.55
C MET A 35 7.20 -4.27 -11.19
N ALA A 36 7.55 -5.54 -11.28
CA ALA A 36 6.61 -6.59 -11.64
C ALA A 36 5.73 -6.92 -10.44
N PHE A 37 4.56 -7.51 -10.71
CA PHE A 37 3.66 -7.95 -9.65
C PHE A 37 4.16 -9.28 -9.06
N THR A 38 4.29 -9.35 -7.74
CA THR A 38 4.78 -10.52 -7.00
C THR A 38 3.66 -11.08 -6.14
N THR A 39 3.53 -12.41 -6.14
CA THR A 39 2.55 -13.17 -5.35
C THR A 39 3.24 -14.25 -4.52
N TYR A 40 2.46 -14.93 -3.69
CA TYR A 40 2.96 -16.01 -2.83
C TYR A 40 3.68 -17.13 -3.62
N ASP A 41 3.17 -17.44 -4.81
CA ASP A 41 3.60 -18.50 -5.70
C ASP A 41 4.50 -18.02 -6.86
N GLN A 42 4.55 -16.71 -7.12
CA GLN A 42 5.35 -16.12 -8.20
C GLN A 42 6.21 -14.96 -7.69
N ASP A 43 7.51 -15.23 -7.48
CA ASP A 43 8.49 -14.25 -7.01
C ASP A 43 9.08 -13.44 -8.18
N ASN A 44 8.66 -12.18 -8.30
CA ASN A 44 9.16 -11.23 -9.29
C ASN A 44 9.75 -9.96 -8.63
N ASP A 45 10.05 -10.01 -7.34
CA ASP A 45 10.63 -8.87 -6.62
C ASP A 45 12.16 -8.82 -6.74
N ARG A 46 12.80 -7.83 -6.13
CA ARG A 46 14.27 -7.63 -6.22
C ARG A 46 15.03 -8.19 -5.03
N LYS A 47 14.34 -8.76 -4.05
CA LYS A 47 14.94 -9.30 -2.83
C LYS A 47 15.29 -10.77 -3.06
N LYS A 48 16.17 -11.31 -2.23
CA LYS A 48 16.51 -12.76 -2.26
C LYS A 48 15.41 -13.64 -1.67
N VAL A 49 14.49 -13.04 -0.92
CA VAL A 49 13.37 -13.70 -0.26
C VAL A 49 12.09 -13.12 -0.83
N ASN A 50 11.07 -13.97 -1.00
CA ASN A 50 9.81 -13.56 -1.58
C ASN A 50 9.06 -12.62 -0.61
N CYS A 51 8.93 -11.35 -1.00
CA CYS A 51 8.26 -10.31 -0.24
C CYS A 51 6.76 -10.57 -0.05
N ALA A 52 6.08 -11.21 -1.00
CA ALA A 52 4.68 -11.56 -0.84
C ALA A 52 4.44 -12.57 0.30
N LYS A 53 5.42 -13.42 0.60
CA LYS A 53 5.35 -14.34 1.76
C LYS A 53 5.52 -13.60 3.08
N GLU A 54 6.43 -12.63 3.15
CA GLU A 54 6.65 -11.83 4.37
C GLU A 54 5.52 -10.84 4.61
N SER A 55 5.06 -10.15 3.56
CA SER A 55 4.06 -9.07 3.62
C SER A 55 2.62 -9.55 3.49
N HIS A 56 2.41 -10.86 3.33
CA HIS A 56 1.09 -11.51 3.28
C HIS A 56 0.12 -10.87 2.29
N GLY A 57 0.61 -10.49 1.11
CA GLY A 57 -0.15 -9.79 0.08
C GLY A 57 0.43 -9.98 -1.32
N GLY A 58 -0.34 -9.58 -2.33
CA GLY A 58 0.14 -9.50 -3.72
C GLY A 58 0.33 -8.04 -4.11
N TRP A 59 1.52 -7.66 -4.54
CA TRP A 59 1.85 -6.27 -4.83
C TRP A 59 2.99 -6.12 -5.83
N TRP A 60 3.20 -4.90 -6.33
CA TRP A 60 4.39 -4.53 -7.12
C TRP A 60 5.62 -4.38 -6.22
N TYR A 61 6.00 -5.43 -5.49
CA TYR A 61 7.07 -5.39 -4.50
C TYR A 61 8.44 -5.05 -5.13
N ASN A 62 9.25 -4.30 -4.39
CA ASN A 62 10.64 -3.99 -4.72
C ASN A 62 11.57 -4.73 -3.73
N SER A 63 11.85 -4.15 -2.57
CA SER A 63 12.63 -4.78 -1.50
C SER A 63 12.31 -4.19 -0.11
N CYS A 64 11.13 -4.40 0.48
CA CYS A 64 9.94 -5.06 -0.07
C CYS A 64 8.89 -4.04 -0.48
N HIS A 65 8.46 -3.18 0.44
CA HIS A 65 7.45 -2.17 0.16
C HIS A 65 7.57 -0.93 1.04
N HIS A 66 7.00 0.17 0.54
CA HIS A 66 6.59 1.32 1.34
C HIS A 66 5.06 1.44 1.37
N ALA A 67 4.34 0.68 0.53
CA ALA A 67 2.90 0.57 0.53
C ALA A 67 2.50 -0.90 0.34
N ASN A 68 1.56 -1.38 1.16
CA ASN A 68 1.06 -2.75 1.12
C ASN A 68 -0.47 -2.76 1.27
N LEU A 69 -1.18 -2.17 0.31
CA LEU A 69 -2.64 -2.03 0.41
C LEU A 69 -3.40 -3.37 0.35
N ASN A 70 -2.73 -4.43 -0.13
CA ASN A 70 -3.23 -5.80 -0.23
C ASN A 70 -2.67 -6.73 0.88
N GLY A 71 -2.09 -6.15 1.94
CA GLY A 71 -1.62 -6.92 3.09
C GLY A 71 -2.75 -7.47 3.95
N ARG A 72 -2.38 -8.16 5.02
CA ARG A 72 -3.31 -8.77 5.97
C ARG A 72 -4.13 -7.68 6.69
N TYR A 73 -5.43 -7.87 6.76
CA TYR A 73 -6.29 -7.05 7.62
C TYR A 73 -6.06 -7.39 9.11
N LYS A 74 -5.74 -6.37 9.91
CA LYS A 74 -5.44 -6.48 11.34
C LYS A 74 -6.64 -5.99 12.16
N GLU A 75 -7.62 -6.86 12.41
CA GLU A 75 -8.86 -6.51 13.14
C GLU A 75 -8.59 -6.05 14.59
N ASP A 76 -7.58 -6.64 15.23
CA ASP A 76 -7.13 -6.30 16.58
C ASP A 76 -6.30 -5.02 16.65
N GLY A 77 -6.05 -4.37 15.50
CA GLY A 77 -5.19 -3.19 15.41
C GLY A 77 -3.72 -3.51 15.64
N THR A 78 -3.30 -4.76 15.55
CA THR A 78 -1.88 -5.12 15.69
C THR A 78 -1.04 -4.49 14.60
N GLU A 79 0.13 -4.02 15.01
CA GLU A 79 1.14 -3.49 14.10
C GLU A 79 1.91 -4.62 13.41
N GLY A 80 2.40 -4.34 12.22
CA GLY A 80 3.20 -5.26 11.43
C GLY A 80 3.38 -4.78 10.00
N THR A 81 4.51 -5.17 9.41
CA THR A 81 4.85 -4.91 8.00
C THR A 81 4.13 -5.84 7.03
N ASP A 82 3.33 -6.77 7.55
CA ASP A 82 2.41 -7.63 6.82
C ASP A 82 0.98 -7.08 6.78
N GLY A 83 0.75 -5.92 7.39
CA GLY A 83 -0.56 -5.27 7.45
C GLY A 83 -0.91 -4.50 6.18
N ILE A 84 -2.03 -3.77 6.25
CA ILE A 84 -2.42 -2.81 5.23
C ILE A 84 -1.60 -1.53 5.47
N ASN A 85 -0.39 -1.44 4.92
CA ASN A 85 0.55 -0.38 5.30
C ASN A 85 0.70 0.71 4.25
N TRP A 86 1.10 1.90 4.71
CA TRP A 86 1.43 3.03 3.86
C TRP A 86 2.43 3.96 4.59
N LEU A 87 3.66 4.06 4.10
CA LEU A 87 4.78 4.67 4.83
C LEU A 87 4.52 6.11 5.28
N GLU A 88 4.09 7.00 4.39
CA GLU A 88 3.87 8.42 4.73
C GLU A 88 2.37 8.73 4.71
N PRO A 89 1.75 9.27 5.78
CA PRO A 89 2.36 9.98 6.89
C PRO A 89 2.56 9.12 8.15
N THR A 90 2.30 7.81 8.05
CA THR A 90 2.38 6.87 9.18
C THR A 90 3.75 6.20 9.22
N ASP A 91 3.80 4.87 9.18
CA ASP A 91 5.00 4.07 9.00
C ASP A 91 4.65 2.73 8.33
N ILE A 92 5.64 1.86 8.15
CA ILE A 92 5.46 0.53 7.54
C ILE A 92 4.88 -0.53 8.50
N SER A 93 4.67 -0.21 9.78
CA SER A 93 4.10 -1.10 10.79
C SER A 93 2.63 -0.80 11.07
N THR A 94 2.18 0.43 10.82
CA THR A 94 0.83 0.89 11.06
C THR A 94 -0.09 0.29 10.00
N SER A 95 -1.11 -0.46 10.43
CA SER A 95 -2.12 -1.03 9.53
C SER A 95 -3.36 -0.14 9.44
N PHE A 96 -3.81 0.14 8.23
CA PHE A 96 -5.07 0.84 7.97
C PHE A 96 -6.26 -0.11 8.08
N PHE A 97 -7.41 0.40 8.54
CA PHE A 97 -8.65 -0.37 8.64
C PHE A 97 -9.50 -0.32 7.36
N PHE A 98 -9.15 0.54 6.41
CA PHE A 98 -9.85 0.71 5.15
C PHE A 98 -8.89 1.25 4.10
N THR A 99 -8.92 0.66 2.91
CA THR A 99 -8.18 1.12 1.74
C THR A 99 -9.04 1.00 0.50
N GLU A 100 -8.83 1.91 -0.44
CA GLU A 100 -9.53 1.91 -1.71
C GLU A 100 -8.61 2.46 -2.80
N MET A 101 -8.52 1.74 -3.92
CA MET A 101 -7.83 2.20 -5.13
C MET A 101 -8.86 2.54 -6.20
N ARG A 102 -8.77 3.74 -6.78
CA ARG A 102 -9.64 4.18 -7.87
C ARG A 102 -8.81 4.74 -9.01
N ILE A 103 -9.19 4.40 -10.24
CA ILE A 103 -8.60 4.95 -11.46
C ILE A 103 -9.64 5.88 -12.10
N ARG A 104 -9.19 7.00 -12.63
CA ARG A 104 -9.99 7.88 -13.48
C ARG A 104 -9.21 8.09 -14.78
N PRO A 105 -9.85 8.00 -15.96
CA PRO A 105 -9.23 8.41 -17.21
C PRO A 105 -8.70 9.84 -17.08
N ASN A 106 -7.49 10.07 -17.56
CA ASN A 106 -6.96 11.42 -17.72
C ASN A 106 -7.29 11.85 -19.16
N PRO A 107 -8.21 12.81 -19.36
CA PRO A 107 -8.58 13.31 -20.69
C PRO A 107 -7.38 13.84 -21.47
#